data_AF-A0A7S3Q1H1-F1
#
_entry.id   AF-A0A7S3Q1H1-F1
#
_cell.length_a   1.000
_cell.length_b   1.000
_cell.length_c   1.000
_cell.angle_alpha   90.00
_cell.angle_beta   90.00
_cell.angle_gamma   90.00
#
_symmetry.space_group_name_H-M   'P 1'
#
loop_
_entity.id
_entity.type
_entity.pdbx_description
1 polymer ?
#
loop_
_entity_poly.entity_id
_entity_poly.type
_entity_poly.pdbx_seq_one_letter_code
_entity_poly.pdbx_strand_id
1 'polypeptide(L)'
;MTLSVRRGDKVLEFELELSLMPYIEKAEIAIQTHFGGAPPTIFVASDDCSVMQEFRELRPNWRFVGECDNATEDNGFVIADMKMWTTEQTDRHYEKFISEMIAMASAKYFIGVSTTNVTYWVYFMRHSNARDDTFALVDADGNLAVH
;
A
#
# COMPACT_ATOMS: atom_id res chain seq x y z
N MET A 1 1.95 8.57 -5.98
CA MET A 1 1.73 7.13 -6.25
C MET A 1 1.62 6.43 -4.91
N THR A 2 0.95 5.29 -4.85
CA THR A 2 0.84 4.52 -3.61
C THR A 2 1.23 3.06 -3.81
N LEU A 3 1.98 2.53 -2.85
CA LEU A 3 2.32 1.11 -2.72
C LEU A 3 1.63 0.57 -1.46
N SER A 4 0.85 -0.51 -1.59
CA SER A 4 0.23 -1.23 -0.48
C SER A 4 0.93 -2.58 -0.31
N VAL A 5 1.89 -2.64 0.62
CA VAL A 5 2.67 -3.82 0.93
C VAL A 5 2.03 -4.57 2.11
N ARG A 6 1.96 -5.90 2.03
CA ARG A 6 1.46 -6.73 3.13
C ARG A 6 2.50 -7.78 3.50
N ARG A 7 2.94 -7.80 4.76
CA ARG A 7 3.94 -8.74 5.28
C ARG A 7 3.62 -9.36 6.64
N GLY A 8 2.65 -8.83 7.39
CA GLY A 8 2.30 -9.28 8.74
C GLY A 8 1.52 -10.59 8.78
N ASP A 9 0.49 -10.68 9.63
CA ASP A 9 -0.28 -11.92 9.93
C ASP A 9 -0.81 -12.69 8.72
N LYS A 10 -0.98 -12.02 7.57
CA LYS A 10 -1.44 -12.62 6.31
C LYS A 10 -0.51 -13.66 5.70
N VAL A 11 0.77 -13.74 6.09
CA VAL A 11 1.67 -14.82 5.61
C VAL A 11 1.20 -16.21 6.07
N LEU A 12 0.32 -16.26 7.09
CA LEU A 12 -0.27 -17.51 7.58
C LEU A 12 -1.49 -17.96 6.76
N GLU A 13 -2.05 -17.08 5.92
CA GLU A 13 -3.29 -17.33 5.17
C GLU A 13 -3.05 -17.52 3.67
N PHE A 14 -2.03 -16.85 3.11
CA PHE A 14 -1.74 -16.86 1.67
C PHE A 14 -0.22 -16.85 1.40
N GLU A 15 0.19 -17.33 0.23
CA GLU A 15 1.54 -17.08 -0.28
C GLU A 15 1.64 -15.59 -0.66
N LEU A 16 2.50 -14.86 0.04
CA LEU A 16 2.69 -13.42 -0.15
C LEU A 16 3.95 -13.13 -0.96
N GLU A 17 3.91 -12.04 -1.73
CA GLU A 17 5.11 -11.46 -2.32
C GLU A 17 5.96 -10.81 -1.23
N LEU A 18 7.04 -11.50 -0.84
CA LEU A 18 7.96 -11.05 0.19
C LEU A 18 8.99 -10.05 -0.34
N SER A 19 9.27 -10.06 -1.64
CA SER A 19 10.21 -9.13 -2.27
C SER A 19 9.56 -7.78 -2.55
N LEU A 20 10.32 -6.70 -2.36
CA LEU A 20 9.90 -5.36 -2.82
C LEU A 20 10.20 -5.13 -4.30
N MET A 21 10.95 -6.01 -4.97
CA MET A 21 11.33 -5.83 -6.37
C MET A 21 10.14 -5.75 -7.33
N PRO A 22 9.10 -6.60 -7.23
CA PRO A 22 7.93 -6.48 -8.10
C PRO A 22 7.17 -5.16 -7.94
N TYR A 23 7.15 -4.60 -6.73
CA TYR A 23 6.59 -3.26 -6.49
C TYR A 23 7.42 -2.18 -7.20
N ILE A 24 8.75 -2.28 -7.12
CA ILE A 24 9.68 -1.35 -7.77
C ILE A 24 9.54 -1.42 -9.30
N GLU A 25 9.51 -2.61 -9.88
CA GLU A 25 9.37 -2.80 -11.33
C GLU A 25 8.06 -2.17 -11.84
N LYS A 26 6.94 -2.40 -11.14
CA LYS A 26 5.65 -1.79 -11.49
C LYS A 26 5.66 -0.28 -11.26
N ALA A 27 6.34 0.20 -10.23
CA ALA A 27 6.50 1.63 -10.00
C ALA A 27 7.36 2.29 -11.10
N GLU A 28 8.41 1.65 -11.59
CA GLU A 28 9.24 2.13 -12.69
C GLU A 28 8.43 2.26 -13.98
N ILE A 29 7.63 1.25 -14.32
CA ILE A 29 6.69 1.31 -15.46
C ILE A 29 5.73 2.49 -15.28
N ALA A 30 5.08 2.59 -14.12
CA ALA A 30 4.13 3.66 -13.84
C ALA A 30 4.77 5.04 -13.89
N ILE A 31 6.01 5.21 -13.43
CA ILE A 31 6.77 6.46 -13.49
C ILE A 31 6.95 6.90 -14.93
N GLN A 32 7.33 5.97 -15.81
CA GLN A 32 7.50 6.26 -17.24
C GLN A 32 6.17 6.62 -17.90
N THR A 33 5.10 5.86 -17.65
CA THR A 33 3.83 5.99 -18.38
C THR A 33 2.88 7.05 -17.82
N HIS A 34 2.91 7.32 -16.50
CA HIS A 34 1.95 8.23 -15.84
C HIS A 34 2.58 9.41 -15.12
N PHE A 35 3.90 9.46 -14.94
CA PHE A 35 4.60 10.55 -14.24
C PHE A 35 5.70 11.22 -15.07
N GLY A 36 5.78 10.94 -16.38
CA GLY A 36 6.70 11.62 -17.29
C GLY A 36 8.17 11.32 -17.00
N GLY A 37 8.47 10.14 -16.45
CA GLY A 37 9.83 9.69 -16.15
C GLY A 37 10.41 10.21 -14.83
N ALA A 38 9.69 11.07 -14.10
CA ALA A 38 10.12 11.57 -12.79
C ALA A 38 9.43 10.81 -11.65
N PRO A 39 10.16 10.24 -10.68
CA PRO A 39 9.56 9.60 -9.52
C PRO A 39 8.71 10.60 -8.71
N PRO A 40 7.40 10.35 -8.51
CA PRO A 40 6.60 11.19 -7.65
C PRO A 40 6.96 10.96 -6.18
N THR A 41 6.31 11.69 -5.27
CA THR A 41 6.23 11.21 -3.89
C THR A 41 5.41 9.92 -3.86
N ILE A 42 5.96 8.90 -3.20
CA ILE A 42 5.38 7.56 -3.11
C ILE A 42 4.94 7.33 -1.67
N PHE A 43 3.64 7.18 -1.48
CA PHE A 43 3.08 6.76 -0.21
C PHE A 43 3.19 5.23 -0.07
N VAL A 44 3.68 4.74 1.06
CA VAL A 44 3.78 3.31 1.35
C VAL A 44 2.89 2.98 2.53
N ALA A 45 1.86 2.19 2.25
CA ALA A 45 0.98 1.54 3.19
C ALA A 45 1.56 0.16 3.50
N SER A 46 1.85 -0.12 4.78
CA SER A 46 2.43 -1.40 5.21
C SER A 46 2.11 -1.67 6.67
N ASP A 47 1.87 -2.92 7.01
CA ASP A 47 1.79 -3.41 8.39
C ASP A 47 3.16 -3.71 9.02
N ASP A 48 4.21 -3.70 8.21
CA ASP A 48 5.60 -3.89 8.59
C ASP A 48 6.42 -2.64 8.26
N CYS A 49 6.95 -1.98 9.29
CA CYS A 49 7.73 -0.76 9.14
C CYS A 49 9.15 -0.98 8.59
N SER A 50 9.67 -2.20 8.60
CA SER A 50 10.98 -2.51 8.01
C SER A 50 11.02 -2.26 6.49
N VAL A 51 9.86 -2.38 5.82
CA VAL A 51 9.66 -2.11 4.39
C VAL A 51 10.14 -0.73 3.97
N MET A 52 9.96 0.28 4.83
CA MET A 52 10.37 1.66 4.52
C MET A 52 11.87 1.81 4.34
N GLN A 53 12.66 1.17 5.20
CA GLN A 53 14.11 1.19 5.09
C GLN A 53 14.56 0.45 3.83
N GLU A 54 13.98 -0.72 3.59
CA GLU A 54 14.33 -1.58 2.46
C GLU A 54 14.03 -0.90 1.11
N PHE A 55 12.91 -0.17 0.98
CA PHE A 55 12.64 0.67 -0.20
C PHE A 55 13.68 1.78 -0.40
N ARG A 56 14.09 2.45 0.68
CA ARG A 56 15.09 3.53 0.64
C ARG A 56 16.47 3.01 0.26
N GLU A 57 16.81 1.79 0.65
CA GLU A 57 18.05 1.13 0.24
C GLU A 57 18.01 0.72 -1.24
N LEU A 58 16.89 0.15 -1.71
CA LEU A 58 16.73 -0.28 -3.10
C LEU A 58 16.62 0.89 -4.09
N ARG A 59 16.00 2.01 -3.69
CA ARG A 59 15.80 3.21 -4.52
C ARG A 59 16.08 4.49 -3.71
N PRO A 60 17.35 4.82 -3.43
CA PRO A 60 17.72 5.95 -2.57
C PRO A 60 17.36 7.33 -3.12
N ASN A 61 17.15 7.45 -4.43
CA ASN A 61 16.78 8.71 -5.08
C ASN A 61 15.26 8.95 -5.12
N TRP A 62 14.45 8.00 -4.65
CA TRP A 62 13.00 8.14 -4.64
C TRP A 62 12.53 8.70 -3.29
N ARG A 63 11.42 9.45 -3.32
CA ARG A 63 10.84 10.02 -2.11
C ARG A 63 9.70 9.15 -1.59
N PHE A 64 10.03 8.28 -0.65
CA PHE A 64 9.05 7.47 0.09
C PHE A 64 8.58 8.17 1.36
N VAL A 65 7.27 8.20 1.55
CA VAL A 65 6.58 8.61 2.77
C VAL A 65 5.67 7.47 3.21
N GLY A 66 5.63 7.15 4.49
CA GLY A 66 4.75 6.10 5.01
C GLY A 66 4.33 6.41 6.43
N GLU A 67 3.31 5.72 6.92
CA GLU A 67 2.83 5.94 8.29
C GLU A 67 3.90 5.61 9.34
N CYS A 68 4.80 4.68 9.00
CA CYS A 68 5.95 4.30 9.81
C CYS A 68 6.98 5.43 10.00
N ASP A 69 6.94 6.52 9.22
CA ASP A 69 7.89 7.63 9.38
C ASP A 69 7.62 8.49 10.62
N ASN A 70 6.38 8.46 11.14
CA ASN A 70 5.96 9.22 12.32
C ASN A 70 5.20 8.34 13.34
N ALA A 71 5.28 7.01 13.23
CA ALA A 71 4.59 6.11 14.15
C ALA A 71 5.23 6.19 15.55
N THR A 72 4.52 6.80 16.51
CA THR A 72 4.92 6.86 17.91
C THR A 72 4.48 5.64 18.72
N GLU A 73 3.47 4.90 18.24
CA GLU A 73 2.95 3.67 18.86
C GLU A 73 2.50 2.68 17.77
N ASP A 74 3.01 1.45 17.91
CA ASP A 74 2.66 0.13 17.35
C ASP A 74 2.38 -0.10 15.85
N ASN A 75 2.84 -1.28 15.42
CA ASN A 75 2.73 -1.90 14.10
C ASN A 75 1.25 -2.04 13.64
N GLY A 76 1.05 -2.53 12.40
CA GLY A 76 -0.27 -2.63 11.78
C GLY A 76 -1.37 -3.33 12.60
N PHE A 77 -2.63 -3.16 12.19
CA PHE A 77 -3.81 -3.70 12.88
C PHE A 77 -3.76 -5.24 13.02
N VAL A 78 -3.91 -5.74 14.25
CA VAL A 78 -4.05 -7.16 14.59
C VAL A 78 -5.36 -7.40 15.33
N ILE A 79 -6.24 -8.25 14.79
CA ILE A 79 -7.59 -8.51 15.35
C ILE A 79 -7.54 -9.03 16.79
N ALA A 80 -6.52 -9.83 17.13
CA ALA A 80 -6.37 -10.39 18.47
C ALA A 80 -6.19 -9.31 19.55
N ASP A 81 -5.52 -8.20 19.21
CA ASP A 81 -5.18 -7.12 20.14
C ASP A 81 -6.37 -6.18 20.38
N MET A 82 -7.33 -6.14 19.46
CA MET A 82 -8.52 -5.29 19.53
C MET A 82 -9.35 -5.53 20.82
N LYS A 83 -9.30 -6.75 21.38
CA LYS A 83 -10.00 -7.06 22.64
C LYS A 83 -9.39 -6.37 23.87
N MET A 84 -8.14 -5.92 23.76
CA MET A 84 -7.39 -5.28 24.84
C MET A 84 -7.36 -3.75 24.71
N TRP A 85 -7.90 -3.20 23.63
CA TRP A 85 -7.88 -1.77 23.37
C TRP A 85 -8.94 -1.00 24.14
N THR A 86 -8.61 0.22 24.56
CA THR A 86 -9.61 1.19 25.01
C THR A 86 -10.43 1.71 23.82
N THR A 87 -11.54 2.40 24.10
CA THR A 87 -12.31 3.09 23.08
C THR A 87 -11.46 4.11 22.32
N GLU A 88 -10.63 4.92 23.00
CA GLU A 88 -9.77 5.88 22.30
C GLU A 88 -8.72 5.21 21.41
N GLN A 89 -8.15 4.09 21.84
CA GLN A 89 -7.21 3.30 21.01
C GLN A 89 -7.91 2.76 19.77
N THR A 90 -9.13 2.24 19.95
CA THR A 90 -9.96 1.71 18.86
C THR A 90 -10.29 2.80 17.84
N ASP A 91 -10.75 3.96 18.31
CA ASP A 91 -11.07 5.11 17.45
C ASP A 91 -9.84 5.59 16.67
N ARG A 92 -8.67 5.73 17.33
CA ARG A 92 -7.42 6.10 16.65
C ARG A 92 -7.00 5.09 15.58
N HIS A 93 -7.12 3.79 15.86
CA HIS A 93 -6.78 2.75 14.89
C HIS A 93 -7.70 2.79 13.67
N TYR A 94 -9.02 2.96 13.86
CA TYR A 94 -9.95 3.09 12.74
C TYR A 94 -9.76 4.41 11.98
N GLU A 95 -9.54 5.52 12.66
CA GLU A 95 -9.25 6.82 12.01
C GLU A 95 -8.00 6.73 11.13
N LYS A 96 -6.94 6.10 11.64
CA LYS A 96 -5.71 5.83 10.89
C LYS A 96 -6.00 4.95 9.67
N PHE A 97 -6.65 3.81 9.86
CA PHE A 97 -6.97 2.86 8.78
C PHE A 97 -7.83 3.48 7.67
N ILE A 98 -8.87 4.24 8.02
CA ILE A 98 -9.73 4.92 7.05
C ILE A 98 -8.98 6.04 6.33
N SER A 99 -8.16 6.82 7.04
CA SER A 99 -7.32 7.86 6.45
C SER A 99 -6.32 7.28 5.44
N GLU A 100 -5.70 6.15 5.78
CA GLU A 100 -4.83 5.39 4.89
C GLU A 100 -5.59 4.95 3.64
N MET A 101 -6.74 4.29 3.79
CA MET A 101 -7.58 3.88 2.66
C MET A 101 -7.94 5.05 1.73
N ILE A 102 -8.33 6.20 2.30
CA ILE A 102 -8.65 7.41 1.51
C ILE A 102 -7.42 7.92 0.76
N ALA A 103 -6.24 7.95 1.41
CA ALA A 103 -4.99 8.36 0.78
C ALA A 103 -4.61 7.42 -0.38
N MET A 104 -4.75 6.10 -0.19
CA MET A 104 -4.52 5.10 -1.24
C MET A 104 -5.50 5.24 -2.41
N ALA A 105 -6.80 5.41 -2.13
CA ALA A 105 -7.83 5.58 -3.14
C ALA A 105 -7.69 6.90 -3.93
N SER A 106 -7.17 7.95 -3.28
CA SER A 106 -6.95 9.25 -3.91
C SER A 106 -5.66 9.32 -4.75
N ALA A 107 -4.81 8.29 -4.69
CA ALA A 107 -3.54 8.29 -5.40
C ALA A 107 -3.74 8.18 -6.91
N LYS A 108 -2.97 8.97 -7.68
CA LYS A 108 -2.97 8.91 -9.16
C LYS A 108 -2.71 7.49 -9.70
N TYR A 109 -1.88 6.71 -9.00
CA TYR A 109 -1.55 5.33 -9.37
C TYR A 109 -1.42 4.48 -8.10
N PHE A 110 -2.00 3.28 -8.12
CA PHE A 110 -1.98 2.32 -7.01
C PHE A 110 -1.28 1.02 -7.43
N ILE A 111 -0.45 0.48 -6.53
CA ILE A 111 0.20 -0.83 -6.66
C ILE A 111 -0.03 -1.59 -5.35
N GLY A 112 -0.57 -2.80 -5.40
CA GLY A 112 -0.84 -3.63 -4.22
C GLY A 112 -0.83 -5.13 -4.51
N VAL A 113 -1.39 -5.93 -3.60
CA VAL A 113 -1.54 -7.39 -3.75
C VAL A 113 -3.01 -7.79 -3.85
N SER A 114 -3.30 -8.84 -4.62
CA SER A 114 -4.63 -9.40 -4.84
C SER A 114 -5.23 -10.10 -3.62
N THR A 115 -4.40 -10.46 -2.65
CA THR A 115 -4.78 -11.31 -1.49
C THR A 115 -5.40 -10.53 -0.33
N THR A 116 -5.53 -9.21 -0.42
CA THR A 116 -6.08 -8.36 0.64
C THR A 116 -7.33 -7.61 0.23
N ASN A 117 -8.33 -7.58 1.11
CA ASN A 117 -9.55 -6.78 0.93
C ASN A 117 -9.25 -5.30 0.80
N VAL A 118 -8.16 -4.81 1.42
CA VAL A 118 -7.73 -3.41 1.35
C VAL A 118 -7.53 -2.99 -0.11
N THR A 119 -6.90 -3.84 -0.92
CA THR A 119 -6.65 -3.58 -2.34
C THR A 119 -7.95 -3.40 -3.12
N TYR A 120 -8.94 -4.27 -2.89
CA TYR A 120 -10.23 -4.17 -3.57
C TYR A 120 -11.06 -2.99 -3.07
N TRP A 121 -11.03 -2.67 -1.77
CA TRP A 121 -11.68 -1.45 -1.27
C TRP A 121 -11.08 -0.21 -1.89
N VAL A 122 -9.75 -0.13 -1.99
CA VAL A 122 -9.08 0.95 -2.70
C VAL A 122 -9.52 1.00 -4.16
N TYR A 123 -9.58 -0.14 -4.86
CA TYR A 123 -10.08 -0.19 -6.24
C TYR A 123 -11.48 0.43 -6.37
N PHE A 124 -12.43 0.04 -5.53
CA PHE A 124 -13.81 0.54 -5.59
C PHE A 124 -13.99 1.97 -5.07
N MET A 125 -13.09 2.46 -4.22
CA MET A 125 -13.15 3.83 -3.69
C MET A 125 -12.52 4.87 -4.63
N ARG A 126 -11.76 4.45 -5.64
CA ARG A 126 -11.15 5.36 -6.61
C ARG A 126 -12.22 6.12 -7.39
N HIS A 127 -11.89 7.35 -7.78
CA HIS A 127 -12.77 8.19 -8.59
C HIS A 127 -13.18 7.47 -9.88
N SER A 128 -14.41 7.66 -10.35
CA SER A 128 -14.93 7.07 -11.60
C SER A 128 -14.16 7.43 -12.89
N ASN A 129 -13.16 8.33 -12.79
CA ASN A 129 -12.31 8.76 -13.90
C ASN A 129 -10.89 8.19 -13.77
N ALA A 130 -10.59 7.49 -12.67
CA ALA A 130 -9.39 6.70 -12.57
C ALA A 130 -9.52 5.56 -13.59
N ARG A 131 -8.54 5.45 -14.47
CA ARG A 131 -8.50 4.42 -15.51
C ARG A 131 -7.92 3.13 -14.95
N ASP A 132 -8.27 2.00 -15.53
CA ASP A 132 -7.75 0.67 -15.13
C ASP A 132 -6.23 0.58 -15.27
N ASP A 133 -5.64 1.37 -16.19
CA ASP A 133 -4.19 1.49 -16.35
C ASP A 133 -3.49 2.19 -15.17
N THR A 134 -4.22 2.70 -14.17
CA THR A 134 -3.69 3.32 -12.96
C THR A 134 -3.72 2.42 -11.72
N PHE A 135 -3.98 1.13 -11.91
CA PHE A 135 -4.09 0.13 -10.87
C PHE A 135 -3.32 -1.13 -11.25
N ALA A 136 -2.39 -1.56 -10.41
CA ALA A 136 -1.60 -2.75 -10.66
C ALA A 136 -1.50 -3.65 -9.43
N LEU A 137 -1.46 -4.95 -9.67
CA LEU A 137 -1.24 -5.98 -8.66
C LEU A 137 0.15 -6.58 -8.85
N VAL A 138 0.93 -6.73 -7.78
CA VAL A 138 2.28 -7.32 -7.86
C VAL A 138 2.26 -8.83 -8.08
N ASP A 139 1.20 -9.49 -7.60
CA ASP A 139 0.99 -10.93 -7.57
C ASP A 139 0.11 -11.44 -8.73
N ALA A 140 -0.20 -10.58 -9.70
CA ALA A 140 -0.91 -10.95 -10.92
C ALA A 140 -0.14 -10.51 -12.17
N ASP A 141 -0.04 -11.42 -13.14
CA ASP A 141 0.49 -11.14 -14.48
C ASP A 141 -0.53 -10.34 -15.30
N GLY A 142 -0.54 -9.02 -15.10
CA GLY A 142 -1.33 -8.07 -15.87
C GLY A 142 -2.07 -7.03 -15.03
N ASN A 143 -2.51 -5.94 -15.66
CA ASN A 143 -3.52 -5.07 -15.07
C ASN A 143 -4.83 -5.87 -15.00
N LEU A 144 -5.53 -5.84 -13.87
CA LEU A 144 -6.85 -6.45 -13.75
C LEU A 144 -7.77 -5.84 -14.82
N ALA A 145 -8.00 -6.58 -15.90
CA ALA A 145 -9.14 -6.35 -16.78
C ALA A 145 -10.37 -6.82 -16.01
N VAL A 146 -10.92 -5.94 -15.17
CA VAL A 146 -12.23 -6.18 -14.56
C VAL A 146 -13.27 -5.81 -15.60
N HIS A 147 -14.05 -6.79 -16.03
CA HIS A 147 -15.13 -6.69 -17.02
C HIS A 147 -16.19 -5.65 -16.67
#